data_AF-A0A660L781-F1
#
_entry.id   AF-A0A660L781-F1
#
_cell.length_a   1.000
_cell.length_b   1.000
_cell.length_c   1.000
_cell.angle_alpha   90.00
_cell.angle_beta   90.00
_cell.angle_gamma   90.00
#
_symmetry.space_group_name_H-M   'P 1'
#
loop_
_entity.id
_entity.type
_entity.pdbx_description
1 polymer ?
#
loop_
_entity_poly.entity_id
_entity_poly.type
_entity_poly.pdbx_seq_one_letter_code
_entity_poly.pdbx_strand_id
1 'polypeptide(L)'
;MAVTTGLHFEDWAAAYGSPYLIDEEAAADDAVLVEPAAPFARTPVAEPATDLAFVDGVRRLEALVYHRDASGGLARGVVGAHACGAVIFRAGERPAFHRLRTRRLLIMGAGERRELASVPGYRWDAFAVGSTYPEAPVQEFQKRMRKGEATLAEALSAEGWLTIVDGPLYNVRTLDEPVVGYIKTHLQRRLSAELHARVPELASAQRTPLFLARESYSAYVRIAPPGPHASPWAGIVRIELPESRGLGEAQRLADIVTCTLGRFAGVAYKDPRAPQNLLPIGALEAQLRHRLGPADRAARAVRLSISTPVGP
;
A
#
# COMPACT_ATOMS: atom_id res chain seq x y z
N MET A 1 38.24 21.56 8.64
CA MET A 1 36.77 21.57 8.78
C MET A 1 36.23 20.39 8.00
N ALA A 2 35.65 19.41 8.68
CA ALA A 2 35.12 18.20 8.04
C ALA A 2 33.84 18.56 7.29
N VAL A 3 33.82 18.31 5.98
CA VAL A 3 32.65 18.47 5.12
C VAL A 3 31.79 17.23 5.32
N THR A 4 30.55 17.42 5.75
CA THR A 4 29.56 16.35 5.92
C THR A 4 29.05 15.91 4.54
N THR A 5 29.75 15.01 3.88
CA THR A 5 29.31 14.37 2.64
C THR A 5 28.24 13.31 2.96
N GLY A 6 27.11 13.33 2.25
CA GLY A 6 26.12 12.24 2.26
C GLY A 6 24.86 12.42 3.12
N LEU A 7 24.54 13.63 3.60
CA LEU A 7 23.28 13.88 4.30
C LEU A 7 22.18 14.38 3.36
N HIS A 8 21.03 13.71 3.38
CA HIS A 8 19.82 14.08 2.65
C HIS A 8 18.69 14.37 3.66
N PHE A 9 17.93 15.43 3.41
CA PHE A 9 16.81 15.88 4.23
C PHE A 9 15.49 15.35 3.63
N GLU A 10 14.68 14.68 4.44
CA GLU A 10 13.32 14.24 4.09
C GLU A 10 12.35 14.87 5.09
N ASP A 11 11.35 15.60 4.60
CA ASP A 11 10.39 16.33 5.42
C ASP A 11 9.31 15.37 5.96
N TRP A 12 9.53 14.88 7.17
CA TRP A 12 8.59 14.03 7.89
C TRP A 12 7.59 14.90 8.63
N ALA A 13 6.44 15.18 8.00
CA ALA A 13 5.31 15.80 8.69
C ALA A 13 4.78 14.84 9.78
N ALA A 14 5.41 14.92 10.95
CA ALA A 14 5.09 14.20 12.17
C ALA A 14 3.79 14.76 12.77
N ALA A 15 2.65 14.22 12.32
CA ALA A 15 1.42 14.28 13.07
C ALA A 15 0.70 12.93 12.97
N TYR A 16 0.58 12.29 14.13
CA TYR A 16 -0.17 11.06 14.42
C TYR A 16 0.49 9.71 14.13
N GLY A 17 0.94 9.08 15.23
CA GLY A 17 0.68 7.66 15.52
C GLY A 17 1.23 6.66 14.51
N SER A 18 2.46 6.23 14.76
CA SER A 18 3.30 5.37 13.94
C SER A 18 2.57 4.47 12.93
N PRO A 19 2.69 4.76 11.61
CA PRO A 19 2.46 3.78 10.56
C PRO A 19 3.44 2.60 10.62
N TYR A 20 4.46 2.69 11.49
CA TYR A 20 5.56 1.77 11.65
C TYR A 20 5.45 1.12 13.03
N LEU A 21 4.75 0.00 13.11
CA LEU A 21 5.45 -1.11 13.76
C LEU A 21 6.60 -1.39 12.81
N ILE A 22 7.75 -0.86 13.19
CA ILE A 22 9.04 -1.20 12.65
C ILE A 22 9.11 -2.71 12.80
N ASP A 23 8.89 -3.44 11.71
CA ASP A 23 9.57 -4.73 11.61
C ASP A 23 11.03 -4.33 11.51
N GLU A 24 11.71 -4.36 12.66
CA GLU A 24 13.16 -4.40 12.74
C GLU A 24 13.58 -5.77 12.19
N GLU A 25 13.32 -6.00 10.91
CA GLU A 25 13.68 -7.21 10.21
C GLU A 25 14.90 -6.91 9.34
N ALA A 26 15.95 -7.70 9.60
CA ALA A 26 17.29 -7.59 9.04
C ALA A 26 17.30 -7.42 7.51
N ALA A 27 18.42 -6.87 7.00
CA ALA A 27 18.75 -6.98 5.58
C ALA A 27 18.65 -8.46 5.16
N ALA A 28 17.56 -8.80 4.47
CA ALA A 28 17.38 -10.11 3.89
C ALA A 28 18.01 -10.02 2.51
N ASP A 29 19.30 -10.39 2.42
CA ASP A 29 19.94 -10.74 1.15
C ASP A 29 19.33 -12.07 0.65
N ASP A 30 18.01 -12.03 0.41
CA ASP A 30 17.14 -13.18 0.13
C ASP A 30 16.70 -13.22 -1.33
N ALA A 31 17.14 -12.25 -2.14
CA ALA A 31 16.80 -12.18 -3.56
C ALA A 31 17.80 -12.93 -4.43
N VAL A 32 17.28 -13.70 -5.39
CA VAL A 32 18.07 -14.35 -6.44
C VAL A 32 17.76 -13.69 -7.77
N LEU A 33 18.77 -13.17 -8.48
CA LEU A 33 18.58 -12.68 -9.85
C LEU A 33 18.07 -13.81 -10.75
N VAL A 34 16.98 -13.58 -11.46
CA VAL A 34 16.40 -14.51 -12.44
C VAL A 34 16.60 -14.05 -13.88
N GLU A 35 17.10 -12.83 -14.05
CA GLU A 35 17.64 -12.30 -15.30
C GLU A 35 19.16 -12.12 -15.20
N PRO A 36 19.90 -12.08 -16.33
CA PRO A 36 21.33 -11.81 -16.32
C PRO A 36 21.67 -10.49 -15.60
N ALA A 37 22.73 -10.50 -14.79
CA ALA A 37 23.15 -9.32 -14.01
C ALA A 37 23.61 -8.13 -14.88
N ALA A 38 24.09 -8.41 -16.10
CA ALA A 38 24.52 -7.40 -17.06
C ALA A 38 23.63 -7.40 -18.32
N PRO A 39 23.21 -6.23 -18.84
CA PRO A 39 23.32 -4.92 -18.20
C PRO A 39 22.41 -4.83 -16.95
N PHE A 40 22.87 -4.13 -15.91
CA PHE A 40 22.08 -3.94 -14.69
C PHE A 40 20.97 -2.91 -14.91
N ALA A 41 21.30 -1.75 -15.50
CA ALA A 41 20.32 -0.79 -15.94
C ALA A 41 19.74 -1.24 -17.29
N ARG A 42 18.48 -1.70 -17.28
CA ARG A 42 17.76 -2.14 -18.47
C ARG A 42 16.82 -1.04 -18.92
N THR A 43 16.91 -0.65 -20.19
CA THR A 43 15.94 0.21 -20.86
C THR A 43 15.01 -0.69 -21.67
N PRO A 44 13.83 -1.05 -21.15
CA PRO A 44 12.89 -1.86 -21.89
C PRO A 44 12.32 -1.09 -23.10
N VAL A 45 11.95 -1.85 -24.14
CA VAL A 45 11.24 -1.35 -25.31
C VAL A 45 9.90 -2.06 -25.35
N ALA A 46 8.86 -1.43 -24.80
CA ALA A 46 7.51 -1.95 -24.75
C ALA A 46 6.49 -0.83 -24.97
N GLU A 47 5.35 -1.17 -25.58
CA GLU A 47 4.21 -0.27 -25.68
C GLU A 47 3.62 -0.04 -24.28
N PRO A 48 3.50 1.21 -23.81
CA PRO A 48 2.93 1.49 -22.50
C PRO A 48 1.46 1.07 -22.41
N ALA A 49 1.05 0.59 -21.24
CA ALA A 49 -0.31 0.17 -21.02
C ALA A 49 -1.29 1.35 -21.15
N THR A 50 -2.41 1.09 -21.83
CA THR A 50 -3.47 2.06 -22.05
C THR A 50 -4.70 1.83 -21.16
N ASP A 51 -4.85 0.60 -20.67
CA ASP A 51 -5.95 0.17 -19.80
C ASP A 51 -5.39 -0.25 -18.44
N LEU A 52 -5.50 0.65 -17.47
CA LEU A 52 -4.89 0.54 -16.14
C LEU A 52 -5.92 0.71 -15.04
N ALA A 53 -5.72 -0.01 -13.95
CA ALA A 53 -6.41 0.22 -12.69
C ALA A 53 -5.39 0.46 -11.57
N PHE A 54 -5.48 1.60 -10.89
CA PHE A 54 -4.70 1.88 -9.68
C PHE A 54 -5.57 1.62 -8.46
N VAL A 55 -5.21 0.64 -7.65
CA VAL A 55 -5.93 0.22 -6.45
C VAL A 55 -5.17 0.68 -5.21
N ASP A 56 -5.89 1.30 -4.30
CA ASP A 56 -5.37 1.71 -3.00
C ASP A 56 -6.50 1.76 -1.96
N GLY A 57 -6.11 1.83 -0.70
CA GLY A 57 -7.02 2.04 0.41
C GLY A 57 -6.44 2.94 1.48
N VAL A 58 -7.35 3.59 2.18
CA VAL A 58 -7.04 4.46 3.32
C VAL A 58 -7.75 3.95 4.54
N ARG A 59 -7.14 4.19 5.69
CA ARG A 59 -7.72 3.85 6.98
C ARG A 59 -7.61 4.99 7.97
N ARG A 60 -8.50 4.95 8.95
CA ARG A 60 -8.48 5.82 10.12
C ARG A 60 -8.95 5.05 11.35
N LEU A 61 -8.15 5.07 12.40
CA LEU A 61 -8.61 4.66 13.72
C LEU A 61 -9.43 5.80 14.33
N GLU A 62 -10.57 5.47 14.93
CA GLU A 62 -11.56 6.43 15.41
C GLU A 62 -11.70 6.37 16.93
N ALA A 63 -11.47 5.21 17.53
CA ALA A 63 -11.30 5.05 18.97
C ALA A 63 -10.54 3.78 19.32
N LEU A 64 -9.92 3.77 20.49
CA LEU A 64 -9.55 2.55 21.21
C LEU A 64 -10.61 2.32 22.28
N VAL A 65 -11.10 1.09 22.38
CA VAL A 65 -12.14 0.69 23.33
C VAL A 65 -11.63 -0.43 24.22
N TYR A 66 -12.25 -0.56 25.38
CA TYR A 66 -11.88 -1.57 26.38
C TYR A 66 -13.14 -2.20 26.94
N HIS A 67 -13.10 -3.50 27.12
CA HIS A 67 -14.12 -4.25 27.85
C HIS A 67 -13.48 -4.86 29.08
N ARG A 68 -14.06 -4.62 30.25
CA ARG A 68 -13.66 -5.27 31.49
C ARG A 68 -14.72 -6.30 31.87
N ASP A 69 -14.34 -7.55 31.98
CA ASP A 69 -15.25 -8.61 32.42
C ASP A 69 -15.42 -8.62 33.96
N ALA A 70 -16.35 -9.45 34.45
CA ALA A 70 -16.64 -9.58 35.87
C ALA A 70 -15.47 -10.16 36.70
N SER A 71 -14.54 -10.90 36.07
CA SER A 71 -13.33 -11.40 36.72
C SER A 71 -12.22 -10.35 36.82
N GLY A 72 -12.42 -9.19 36.18
CA GLY A 72 -11.44 -8.11 36.11
C GLY A 72 -10.51 -8.20 34.89
N GLY A 73 -10.71 -9.18 34.01
CA GLY A 73 -10.00 -9.31 32.74
C GLY A 73 -10.30 -8.13 31.82
N LEU A 74 -9.29 -7.67 31.07
CA LEU A 74 -9.38 -6.50 30.19
C LEU A 74 -9.15 -6.90 28.73
N ALA A 75 -10.20 -6.86 27.92
CA ALA A 75 -10.10 -7.01 26.47
C ALA A 75 -9.99 -5.63 25.81
N ARG A 76 -9.00 -5.48 24.94
CA ARG A 76 -8.79 -4.25 24.14
C ARG A 76 -9.47 -4.38 22.79
N GLY A 77 -9.96 -3.28 22.25
CA GLY A 77 -10.52 -3.24 20.91
C GLY A 77 -10.22 -1.94 20.19
N VAL A 78 -10.43 -1.95 18.88
CA VAL A 78 -10.27 -0.80 18.00
C VAL A 78 -11.55 -0.56 17.23
N VAL A 79 -11.93 0.71 17.14
CA VAL A 79 -12.98 1.18 16.24
C VAL A 79 -12.33 2.01 15.16
N GLY A 80 -12.63 1.71 13.91
CA GLY A 80 -12.02 2.40 12.79
C GLY A 80 -12.84 2.33 11.52
N ALA A 81 -12.47 3.16 10.56
CA ALA A 81 -13.01 3.13 9.22
C ALA A 81 -11.89 2.89 8.21
N HIS A 82 -12.16 2.06 7.21
CA HIS A 82 -11.28 1.94 6.04
C HIS A 82 -12.11 2.06 4.77
N ALA A 83 -11.47 2.53 3.72
CA ALA A 83 -12.05 2.60 2.41
C ALA A 83 -11.04 2.13 1.38
N CYS A 84 -11.52 1.40 0.37
CA CYS A 84 -10.72 0.97 -0.76
C CYS A 84 -11.43 1.36 -2.05
N GLY A 85 -10.68 1.43 -3.14
CA GLY A 85 -11.21 1.80 -4.43
C GLY A 85 -10.16 1.70 -5.51
N ALA A 86 -10.54 2.13 -6.71
CA ALA A 86 -9.61 2.23 -7.82
C ALA A 86 -9.77 3.55 -8.57
N VAL A 87 -8.72 3.95 -9.28
CA VAL A 87 -8.82 4.88 -10.41
C VAL A 87 -8.51 4.09 -11.67
N ILE A 88 -9.43 4.10 -12.63
CA ILE A 88 -9.27 3.42 -13.92
C ILE A 88 -8.90 4.42 -15.01
N PHE A 89 -8.06 3.98 -15.92
CA PHE A 89 -7.64 4.68 -17.13
C PHE A 89 -7.89 3.77 -18.31
N ARG A 90 -8.61 4.26 -19.32
CA ARG A 90 -8.80 3.58 -20.60
C ARG A 90 -8.37 4.51 -21.72
N ALA A 91 -7.83 3.96 -22.79
CA ALA A 91 -7.44 4.72 -23.97
C ALA A 91 -8.57 5.65 -24.44
N GLY A 92 -8.28 6.95 -24.56
CA GLY A 92 -9.24 7.95 -25.06
C GLY A 92 -10.32 8.40 -24.07
N GLU A 93 -10.34 7.86 -22.84
CA GLU A 93 -11.31 8.22 -21.81
C GLU A 93 -10.69 9.07 -20.70
N ARG A 94 -11.55 9.83 -19.99
CA ARG A 94 -11.12 10.54 -18.79
C ARG A 94 -10.93 9.56 -17.63
N PRO A 95 -9.90 9.72 -16.77
CA PRO A 95 -9.72 8.88 -15.61
C PRO A 95 -10.94 8.95 -14.70
N ALA A 96 -11.35 7.81 -14.14
CA ALA A 96 -12.56 7.73 -13.33
C ALA A 96 -12.30 6.97 -12.02
N PHE A 97 -12.92 7.43 -10.94
CA PHE A 97 -13.00 6.65 -9.71
C PHE A 97 -13.91 5.44 -9.91
N HIS A 98 -13.48 4.28 -9.45
CA HIS A 98 -14.18 3.01 -9.66
C HIS A 98 -14.30 2.22 -8.36
N ARG A 99 -15.47 1.60 -8.14
CA ARG A 99 -15.76 0.68 -6.99
C ARG A 99 -15.31 1.20 -5.62
N LEU A 100 -15.57 2.47 -5.34
CA LEU A 100 -15.24 3.03 -4.03
C LEU A 100 -16.14 2.41 -2.95
N ARG A 101 -15.52 1.85 -1.90
CA ARG A 101 -16.20 1.17 -0.79
C ARG A 101 -15.67 1.68 0.53
N THR A 102 -16.57 1.83 1.51
CA THR A 102 -16.22 2.25 2.87
C THR A 102 -16.80 1.25 3.86
N ARG A 103 -16.00 0.88 4.85
CA ARG A 103 -16.34 -0.02 5.95
C ARG A 103 -15.97 0.64 7.26
N ARG A 104 -16.78 0.39 8.28
CA ARG A 104 -16.52 0.80 9.67
C ARG A 104 -16.59 -0.45 10.51
N LEU A 105 -15.57 -0.66 11.33
CA LEU A 105 -15.37 -1.91 12.06
C LEU A 105 -15.19 -1.62 13.54
N LEU A 106 -15.74 -2.50 14.37
CA LEU A 106 -15.27 -2.74 15.74
C LEU A 106 -14.53 -4.08 15.74
N ILE A 107 -13.29 -4.10 16.23
CA ILE A 107 -12.53 -5.34 16.40
C ILE A 107 -12.07 -5.45 17.85
N MET A 108 -12.45 -6.53 18.52
CA MET A 108 -12.07 -6.83 19.90
C MET A 108 -11.01 -7.93 19.96
N GLY A 109 -10.09 -7.86 20.94
CA GLY A 109 -9.11 -8.89 21.24
C GLY A 109 -9.62 -9.95 22.22
N ALA A 110 -8.77 -10.90 22.57
CA ALA A 110 -9.04 -11.98 23.53
C ALA A 110 -10.28 -12.84 23.20
N GLY A 111 -10.69 -12.90 21.93
CA GLY A 111 -11.86 -13.66 21.47
C GLY A 111 -13.21 -13.06 21.86
N GLU A 112 -13.24 -11.91 22.53
CA GLU A 112 -14.46 -11.23 22.97
C GLU A 112 -15.24 -10.67 21.78
N ARG A 113 -16.55 -10.93 21.70
CA ARG A 113 -17.42 -10.31 20.70
C ARG A 113 -18.27 -9.22 21.33
N ARG A 114 -18.19 -8.01 20.79
CA ARG A 114 -19.02 -6.87 21.20
C ARG A 114 -19.51 -6.14 19.97
N GLU A 115 -20.62 -5.44 20.14
CA GLU A 115 -21.23 -4.64 19.09
C GLU A 115 -21.38 -3.19 19.57
N LEU A 116 -21.37 -2.28 18.60
CA LEU A 116 -21.66 -0.87 18.81
C LEU A 116 -23.08 -0.61 18.34
N ALA A 117 -23.89 0.04 19.18
CA ALA A 117 -25.22 0.50 18.78
C ALA A 117 -25.10 1.41 17.55
N SER A 118 -25.95 1.22 16.54
CA SER A 118 -25.97 2.12 15.39
C SER A 118 -26.47 3.49 15.82
N VAL A 119 -25.86 4.55 15.28
CA VAL A 119 -26.28 5.95 15.50
C VAL A 119 -26.51 6.61 14.13
N PRO A 120 -27.24 7.73 14.02
CA PRO A 120 -27.54 8.33 12.72
C PRO A 120 -26.29 8.54 11.86
N GLY A 121 -26.26 7.88 10.70
CA GLY A 121 -25.15 7.93 9.74
C GLY A 121 -23.94 7.03 10.06
N TYR A 122 -23.96 6.26 11.15
CA TYR A 122 -22.84 5.38 11.54
C TYR A 122 -23.32 4.00 12.00
N ARG A 123 -22.70 2.97 11.42
CA ARG A 123 -22.85 1.56 11.78
C ARG A 123 -21.48 0.91 11.70
N TRP A 124 -21.23 -0.08 12.55
CA TRP A 124 -19.97 -0.82 12.59
C TRP A 124 -20.23 -2.31 12.44
N ASP A 125 -19.48 -2.97 11.56
CA ASP A 125 -19.42 -4.44 11.52
C ASP A 125 -18.49 -4.91 12.66
N ALA A 126 -18.93 -5.89 13.46
CA ALA A 126 -18.21 -6.36 14.64
C ALA A 126 -17.40 -7.64 14.37
N PHE A 127 -16.16 -7.66 14.86
CA PHE A 127 -15.25 -8.80 14.76
C PHE A 127 -14.48 -9.02 16.05
N ALA A 128 -13.92 -10.22 16.20
CA ALA A 128 -13.04 -10.58 17.31
C ALA A 128 -11.80 -11.31 16.80
N VAL A 129 -10.67 -11.09 17.46
CA VAL A 129 -9.42 -11.84 17.28
C VAL A 129 -9.08 -12.56 18.59
N GLY A 130 -8.68 -13.83 18.51
CA GLY A 130 -8.38 -14.64 19.69
C GLY A 130 -7.14 -14.20 20.47
N SER A 131 -6.22 -13.49 19.81
CA SER A 131 -4.99 -12.99 20.42
C SER A 131 -5.25 -11.99 21.56
N THR A 132 -4.48 -12.10 22.63
CA THR A 132 -4.52 -11.21 23.80
C THR A 132 -3.53 -10.06 23.69
N TYR A 133 -2.66 -10.04 22.67
CA TYR A 133 -1.70 -8.96 22.45
C TYR A 133 -2.42 -7.63 22.15
N PRO A 134 -2.00 -6.50 22.77
CA PRO A 134 -2.68 -5.22 22.64
C PRO A 134 -2.86 -4.70 21.20
N GLU A 135 -1.93 -5.01 20.32
CA GLU A 135 -1.87 -4.58 18.92
C GLU A 135 -2.68 -5.46 17.96
N ALA A 136 -3.08 -6.66 18.39
CA ALA A 136 -3.75 -7.63 17.53
C ALA A 136 -5.04 -7.10 16.87
N PRO A 137 -5.93 -6.34 17.55
CA PRO A 137 -7.09 -5.74 16.90
C PRO A 137 -6.73 -4.75 15.78
N VAL A 138 -5.67 -3.96 15.97
CA VAL A 138 -5.19 -2.98 14.97
C VAL A 138 -4.58 -3.71 13.76
N GLN A 139 -3.80 -4.76 14.01
CA GLN A 139 -3.24 -5.61 12.94
C GLN A 139 -4.34 -6.29 12.12
N GLU A 140 -5.36 -6.84 12.78
CA GLU A 140 -6.52 -7.46 12.11
C GLU A 140 -7.32 -6.42 11.32
N PHE A 141 -7.49 -5.21 11.84
CA PHE A 141 -8.12 -4.10 11.12
C PHE A 141 -7.34 -3.75 9.83
N GLN A 142 -6.01 -3.65 9.91
CA GLN A 142 -5.16 -3.43 8.74
C GLN A 142 -5.21 -4.62 7.75
N LYS A 143 -5.25 -5.85 8.24
CA LYS A 143 -5.38 -7.06 7.40
C LYS A 143 -6.68 -7.05 6.60
N ARG A 144 -7.79 -6.63 7.20
CA ARG A 144 -9.09 -6.54 6.52
C ARG A 144 -9.14 -5.48 5.43
N MET A 145 -8.50 -4.33 5.65
CA MET A 145 -8.32 -3.32 4.60
C MET A 145 -7.52 -3.90 3.42
N ARG A 146 -6.35 -4.50 3.71
CA ARG A 146 -5.49 -5.12 2.68
C ARG A 146 -6.18 -6.24 1.91
N LYS A 147 -7.03 -7.03 2.58
CA LYS A 147 -7.88 -8.03 1.91
C LYS A 147 -8.88 -7.37 0.96
N GLY A 148 -9.48 -6.25 1.35
CA GLY A 148 -10.40 -5.50 0.49
C GLY A 148 -9.73 -4.90 -0.75
N GLU A 149 -8.49 -4.43 -0.62
CA GLU A 149 -7.65 -3.99 -1.75
C GLU A 149 -7.34 -5.16 -2.70
N ALA A 150 -6.84 -6.27 -2.16
CA ALA A 150 -6.49 -7.45 -2.96
C ALA A 150 -7.70 -8.01 -3.73
N THR A 151 -8.86 -8.17 -3.07
CA THR A 151 -10.09 -8.64 -3.74
C THR A 151 -10.55 -7.68 -4.84
N LEU A 152 -10.38 -6.36 -4.65
CA LEU A 152 -10.70 -5.40 -5.71
C LEU A 152 -9.71 -5.49 -6.87
N ALA A 153 -8.42 -5.69 -6.57
CA ALA A 153 -7.38 -5.80 -7.57
C ALA A 153 -7.57 -7.04 -8.46
N GLU A 154 -7.85 -8.20 -7.84
CA GLU A 154 -8.22 -9.44 -8.55
C GLU A 154 -9.45 -9.20 -9.44
N ALA A 155 -10.54 -8.66 -8.87
CA ALA A 155 -11.75 -8.43 -9.67
C ALA A 155 -11.52 -7.52 -10.90
N LEU A 156 -10.67 -6.49 -10.79
CA LEU A 156 -10.33 -5.62 -11.92
C LEU A 156 -9.39 -6.32 -12.90
N SER A 157 -8.45 -7.11 -12.41
CA SER A 157 -7.53 -7.85 -13.28
C SER A 157 -8.25 -8.93 -14.09
N ALA A 158 -9.22 -9.63 -13.49
CA ALA A 158 -10.16 -10.54 -14.16
C ALA A 158 -10.98 -9.87 -15.28
N GLU A 159 -11.23 -8.56 -15.17
CA GLU A 159 -11.94 -7.75 -16.16
C GLU A 159 -11.02 -7.23 -17.29
N GLY A 160 -9.74 -7.60 -17.26
CA GLY A 160 -8.76 -7.26 -18.30
C GLY A 160 -7.93 -6.01 -18.02
N TRP A 161 -8.02 -5.42 -16.82
CA TRP A 161 -7.21 -4.25 -16.46
C TRP A 161 -5.81 -4.67 -16.00
N LEU A 162 -4.76 -3.99 -16.50
CA LEU A 162 -3.45 -4.06 -15.85
C LEU A 162 -3.55 -3.35 -14.50
N THR A 163 -3.48 -4.10 -13.40
CA THR A 163 -3.83 -3.58 -12.08
C THR A 163 -2.58 -3.30 -11.26
N ILE A 164 -2.40 -2.06 -10.83
CA ILE A 164 -1.31 -1.58 -9.97
C ILE A 164 -1.85 -1.39 -8.55
N VAL A 165 -1.31 -2.11 -7.57
CA VAL A 165 -1.73 -2.05 -6.16
C VAL A 165 -0.68 -1.30 -5.35
N ASP A 166 -1.08 -0.31 -4.55
CA ASP A 166 -0.14 0.39 -3.65
C ASP A 166 0.26 -0.51 -2.46
N GLY A 167 1.44 -1.11 -2.55
CA GLY A 167 1.98 -2.02 -1.57
C GLY A 167 2.36 -3.41 -2.11
N PRO A 168 2.89 -4.26 -1.24
CA PRO A 168 3.34 -5.61 -1.59
C PRO A 168 2.19 -6.58 -1.85
N LEU A 169 2.45 -7.63 -2.62
CA LEU A 169 1.42 -8.59 -3.10
C LEU A 169 0.89 -9.60 -2.06
N TYR A 170 1.26 -9.51 -0.78
CA TYR A 170 1.02 -10.51 0.28
C TYR A 170 -0.42 -11.07 0.44
N ASN A 171 -1.44 -10.44 -0.15
CA ASN A 171 -2.85 -10.86 -0.01
C ASN A 171 -3.56 -11.16 -1.33
N VAL A 172 -2.86 -11.10 -2.48
CA VAL A 172 -3.40 -11.50 -3.77
C VAL A 172 -3.29 -13.01 -3.87
N ARG A 173 -4.44 -13.69 -3.82
CA ARG A 173 -4.57 -15.15 -3.81
C ARG A 173 -4.57 -15.72 -5.21
N THR A 174 -5.08 -14.95 -6.18
CA THR A 174 -5.14 -15.36 -7.57
C THR A 174 -3.85 -14.95 -8.27
N LEU A 175 -2.95 -15.91 -8.29
CA LEU A 175 -1.64 -15.87 -8.91
C LEU A 175 -1.70 -15.76 -10.46
N ASP A 176 -2.87 -15.94 -11.08
CA ASP A 176 -3.00 -16.01 -12.54
C ASP A 176 -3.35 -14.69 -13.23
N GLU A 177 -3.52 -13.58 -12.51
CA GLU A 177 -4.00 -12.31 -13.07
C GLU A 177 -2.90 -11.23 -13.12
N PRO A 178 -2.90 -10.31 -14.12
CA PRO A 178 -1.90 -9.24 -14.26
C PRO A 178 -2.03 -8.14 -13.19
N VAL A 179 -1.68 -8.49 -11.96
CA VAL A 179 -1.59 -7.59 -10.81
C VAL A 179 -0.13 -7.29 -10.50
N VAL A 180 0.18 -6.02 -10.27
CA VAL A 180 1.54 -5.54 -9.98
C VAL A 180 1.53 -4.80 -8.65
N GLY A 181 2.33 -5.28 -7.71
CA GLY A 181 2.58 -4.58 -6.46
C GLY A 181 3.48 -3.37 -6.71
N TYR A 182 3.15 -2.24 -6.12
CA TYR A 182 3.89 -0.99 -6.26
C TYR A 182 4.40 -0.55 -4.88
N ILE A 183 5.70 -0.69 -4.65
CA ILE A 183 6.32 -0.48 -3.35
C ILE A 183 7.20 0.78 -3.42
N LYS A 184 6.78 1.81 -2.69
CA LYS A 184 7.44 3.12 -2.62
C LYS A 184 8.64 3.14 -1.66
N THR A 185 8.67 2.22 -0.70
CA THR A 185 9.66 2.22 0.38
C THR A 185 10.79 1.21 0.11
N HIS A 186 12.01 1.58 0.49
CA HIS A 186 13.21 0.75 0.32
C HIS A 186 13.79 0.28 1.65
N LEU A 187 12.93 0.13 2.67
CA LEU A 187 13.36 -0.24 4.03
C LEU A 187 14.05 -1.61 4.08
N GLN A 188 13.64 -2.52 3.19
CA GLN A 188 14.23 -3.85 3.05
C GLN A 188 15.16 -3.87 1.83
N ARG A 189 16.46 -3.99 2.10
CA ARG A 189 17.46 -4.32 1.09
C ARG A 189 17.27 -5.78 0.68
N ARG A 190 16.79 -6.01 -0.54
CA ARG A 190 16.55 -7.36 -1.10
C ARG A 190 17.75 -7.91 -1.84
N LEU A 191 18.38 -7.05 -2.63
CA LEU A 191 19.59 -7.38 -3.38
C LEU A 191 20.82 -7.36 -2.47
N SER A 192 21.87 -8.07 -2.89
CA SER A 192 23.19 -7.97 -2.27
C SER A 192 23.66 -6.51 -2.20
N ALA A 193 24.52 -6.20 -1.24
CA ALA A 193 24.98 -4.83 -1.01
C ALA A 193 25.56 -4.17 -2.27
N GLU A 194 26.31 -4.93 -3.07
CA GLU A 194 26.91 -4.48 -4.33
C GLU A 194 25.84 -4.11 -5.37
N LEU A 195 24.86 -4.99 -5.61
CA LEU A 195 23.79 -4.73 -6.58
C LEU A 195 22.85 -3.62 -6.10
N HIS A 196 22.55 -3.59 -4.79
CA HIS A 196 21.68 -2.57 -4.21
C HIS A 196 22.30 -1.17 -4.32
N ALA A 197 23.63 -1.04 -4.17
CA ALA A 197 24.33 0.23 -4.33
C ALA A 197 24.23 0.82 -5.74
N ARG A 198 23.96 -0.02 -6.75
CA ARG A 198 23.79 0.40 -8.15
C ARG A 198 22.37 0.83 -8.50
N VAL A 199 21.37 0.53 -7.66
CA VAL A 199 19.96 0.90 -7.94
C VAL A 199 19.79 2.41 -8.17
N PRO A 200 20.45 3.31 -7.41
CA PRO A 200 20.42 4.74 -7.69
C PRO A 200 20.94 5.17 -9.08
N GLU A 201 21.74 4.34 -9.76
CA GLU A 201 22.30 4.64 -11.09
C GLU A 201 21.26 4.55 -12.22
N LEU A 202 20.09 3.95 -11.97
CA LEU A 202 19.03 3.85 -12.98
C LEU A 202 18.67 5.26 -13.50
N ALA A 203 18.47 5.39 -14.81
CA ALA A 203 17.82 6.53 -15.41
C ALA A 203 16.29 6.35 -15.43
N SER A 204 15.55 7.43 -15.69
CA SER A 204 14.08 7.36 -15.81
C SER A 204 13.67 6.35 -16.87
N ALA A 205 12.62 5.56 -16.59
CA ALA A 205 12.16 4.44 -17.41
C ALA A 205 13.19 3.30 -17.56
N GLN A 206 14.13 3.17 -16.63
CA GLN A 206 14.97 1.97 -16.52
C GLN A 206 14.55 1.11 -15.33
N ARG A 207 14.82 -0.18 -15.45
CA ARG A 207 14.66 -1.17 -14.38
C ARG A 207 15.94 -1.97 -14.14
N THR A 208 16.06 -2.56 -12.97
CA THR A 208 17.05 -3.62 -12.69
C THR A 208 16.68 -4.91 -13.43
N PRO A 209 17.57 -5.92 -13.49
CA PRO A 209 17.15 -7.27 -13.78
C PRO A 209 16.11 -7.72 -12.74
N LEU A 210 15.20 -8.59 -13.17
CA LEU A 210 14.26 -9.25 -12.28
C LEU A 210 15.02 -10.12 -11.29
N PHE A 211 14.54 -10.12 -10.06
CA PHE A 211 14.98 -11.01 -8.99
C PHE A 211 13.77 -11.65 -8.33
N LEU A 212 13.93 -12.88 -7.88
CA LEU A 212 12.91 -13.61 -7.13
C LEU A 212 13.15 -13.38 -5.64
N ALA A 213 12.12 -12.93 -4.92
CA ALA A 213 12.12 -12.83 -3.46
C ALA A 213 10.72 -13.14 -2.93
N ARG A 214 10.63 -14.01 -1.91
CA ARG A 214 9.36 -14.37 -1.23
C ARG A 214 8.21 -14.69 -2.21
N GLU A 215 8.46 -15.57 -3.19
CA GLU A 215 7.48 -16.04 -4.19
C GLU A 215 6.95 -14.96 -5.15
N SER A 216 7.72 -13.89 -5.35
CA SER A 216 7.40 -12.83 -6.30
C SER A 216 8.62 -12.42 -7.12
N TYR A 217 8.41 -12.21 -8.41
CA TYR A 217 9.40 -11.55 -9.25
C TYR A 217 9.38 -10.06 -8.95
N SER A 218 10.54 -9.44 -8.83
CA SER A 218 10.69 -8.05 -8.44
C SER A 218 11.74 -7.34 -9.29
N ALA A 219 11.56 -6.05 -9.49
CA ALA A 219 12.60 -5.17 -10.00
C ALA A 219 12.49 -3.78 -9.36
N TYR A 220 13.62 -3.09 -9.22
CA TYR A 220 13.61 -1.66 -8.97
C TYR A 220 13.45 -0.92 -10.29
N VAL A 221 12.61 0.11 -10.29
CA VAL A 221 12.29 0.94 -11.47
C VAL A 221 12.47 2.40 -11.09
N ARG A 222 13.10 3.19 -11.96
CA ARG A 222 13.09 4.65 -11.79
C ARG A 222 11.98 5.26 -12.64
N ILE A 223 10.99 5.86 -11.99
CA ILE A 223 9.81 6.47 -12.63
C ILE A 223 9.99 7.96 -12.95
N ALA A 224 10.94 8.62 -12.30
CA ALA A 224 11.25 10.02 -12.52
C ALA A 224 12.73 10.29 -12.21
N PRO A 225 13.38 11.26 -12.90
CA PRO A 225 14.72 11.68 -12.54
C PRO A 225 14.72 12.33 -11.15
N PRO A 226 15.80 12.17 -10.37
CA PRO A 226 15.93 12.88 -9.10
C PRO A 226 16.08 14.39 -9.35
N GLY A 227 15.46 15.21 -8.51
CA GLY A 227 15.69 16.65 -8.51
C GLY A 227 17.10 17.01 -8.02
N PRO A 228 17.59 18.23 -8.26
CA PRO A 228 18.98 18.64 -7.94
C PRO A 228 19.41 18.44 -6.48
N HIS A 229 18.46 18.49 -5.54
CA HIS A 229 18.68 18.34 -4.11
C HIS A 229 17.98 17.12 -3.51
N ALA A 230 17.37 16.28 -4.36
CA ALA A 230 16.65 15.11 -3.91
C ALA A 230 17.62 13.98 -3.54
N SER A 231 17.16 13.05 -2.70
CA SER A 231 17.87 11.80 -2.46
C SER A 231 18.16 11.08 -3.79
N PRO A 232 19.30 10.38 -3.94
CA PRO A 232 19.56 9.52 -5.11
C PRO A 232 18.46 8.48 -5.34
N TRP A 233 17.71 8.11 -4.30
CA TRP A 233 16.57 7.20 -4.35
C TRP A 233 15.25 7.85 -4.80
N ALA A 234 15.22 9.17 -5.00
CA ALA A 234 14.02 9.88 -5.40
C ALA A 234 13.51 9.35 -6.75
N GLY A 235 12.27 8.88 -6.79
CA GLY A 235 11.67 8.30 -8.00
C GLY A 235 12.08 6.86 -8.29
N ILE A 236 12.78 6.19 -7.37
CA ILE A 236 12.93 4.73 -7.42
C ILE A 236 11.75 4.10 -6.70
N VAL A 237 11.24 3.01 -7.27
CA VAL A 237 10.18 2.17 -6.70
C VAL A 237 10.56 0.71 -6.91
N ARG A 238 9.98 -0.21 -6.14
CA ARG A 238 10.04 -1.64 -6.45
C ARG A 238 8.69 -2.09 -6.99
N ILE A 239 8.72 -2.80 -8.10
CA ILE A 239 7.55 -3.52 -8.61
C ILE A 239 7.64 -4.98 -8.18
N GLU A 240 6.50 -5.58 -7.85
CA GLU A 240 6.35 -7.00 -7.54
C GLU A 240 5.34 -7.62 -8.51
N LEU A 241 5.67 -8.79 -9.06
CA LEU A 241 4.84 -9.55 -10.00
C LEU A 241 4.67 -10.99 -9.49
N PRO A 242 3.50 -11.62 -9.68
CA PRO A 242 3.27 -13.02 -9.31
C PRO A 242 4.24 -13.98 -10.00
N GLU A 243 4.84 -14.91 -9.24
CA GLU A 243 5.77 -15.92 -9.79
C GLU A 243 5.07 -16.94 -10.71
N SER A 244 3.85 -17.31 -10.37
CA SER A 244 2.94 -18.22 -11.08
C SER A 244 2.77 -18.02 -12.58
N ARG A 245 2.91 -16.78 -13.07
CA ARG A 245 2.82 -16.49 -14.52
C ARG A 245 4.07 -16.91 -15.28
N GLY A 246 5.13 -17.29 -14.56
CA GLY A 246 6.42 -17.65 -15.10
C GLY A 246 7.24 -16.43 -15.50
N LEU A 247 8.55 -16.65 -15.60
CA LEU A 247 9.54 -15.60 -15.83
C LEU A 247 9.27 -14.78 -17.10
N GLY A 248 8.96 -15.41 -18.23
CA GLY A 248 8.80 -14.71 -19.51
C GLY A 248 7.66 -13.68 -19.50
N GLU A 249 6.55 -14.03 -18.85
CA GLU A 249 5.41 -13.13 -18.71
C GLU A 249 5.69 -12.02 -17.67
N ALA A 250 6.41 -12.36 -16.59
CA ALA A 250 6.87 -11.36 -15.63
C ALA A 250 7.82 -10.35 -16.27
N GLN A 251 8.72 -10.78 -17.15
CA GLN A 251 9.59 -9.89 -17.94
C GLN A 251 8.77 -8.95 -18.82
N ARG A 252 7.81 -9.48 -19.57
CA ARG A 252 6.93 -8.68 -20.45
C ARG A 252 6.16 -7.63 -19.65
N LEU A 253 5.54 -8.02 -18.53
CA LEU A 253 4.79 -7.09 -17.68
C LEU A 253 5.70 -6.07 -17.01
N ALA A 254 6.87 -6.47 -16.51
CA ALA A 254 7.84 -5.55 -15.94
C ALA A 254 8.27 -4.48 -16.95
N ASP A 255 8.54 -4.87 -18.20
CA ASP A 255 8.90 -3.96 -19.29
C ASP A 255 7.78 -2.96 -19.58
N ILE A 256 6.54 -3.45 -19.75
CA ILE A 256 5.36 -2.60 -19.98
C ILE A 256 5.18 -1.61 -18.83
N VAL A 257 5.23 -2.09 -17.58
CA VAL A 257 5.06 -1.26 -16.37
C VAL A 257 6.16 -0.21 -16.28
N THR A 258 7.42 -0.57 -16.53
CA THR A 258 8.54 0.37 -16.55
C THR A 258 8.35 1.49 -17.57
N CYS A 259 7.86 1.17 -18.78
CA CYS A 259 7.54 2.17 -19.80
C CYS A 259 6.28 3.01 -19.48
N THR A 260 5.43 2.53 -18.56
CA THR A 260 4.13 3.13 -18.24
C THR A 260 4.19 4.10 -17.06
N LEU A 261 4.83 3.69 -15.95
CA LEU A 261 4.71 4.36 -14.65
C LEU A 261 5.14 5.83 -14.64
N GLY A 262 6.14 6.20 -15.45
CA GLY A 262 6.64 7.57 -15.49
C GLY A 262 5.57 8.62 -15.88
N ARG A 263 4.53 8.21 -16.63
CA ARG A 263 3.39 9.08 -17.01
C ARG A 263 2.54 9.50 -15.81
N PHE A 264 2.64 8.76 -14.70
CA PHE A 264 1.82 8.92 -13.50
C PHE A 264 2.62 9.40 -12.29
N ALA A 265 3.94 9.63 -12.43
CA ALA A 265 4.80 10.09 -11.37
C ALA A 265 4.26 11.39 -10.73
N GLY A 266 4.35 11.48 -9.40
CA GLY A 266 3.89 12.63 -8.64
C GLY A 266 4.68 13.90 -8.97
N VAL A 267 4.11 15.06 -8.60
CA VAL A 267 4.77 16.36 -8.76
C VAL A 267 5.01 16.97 -7.37
N ALA A 268 6.27 17.33 -7.08
CA ALA A 268 6.74 17.73 -5.75
C ALA A 268 5.93 18.87 -5.08
N TYR A 269 5.48 19.87 -5.85
CA TYR A 269 4.68 20.97 -5.26
C TYR A 269 3.23 20.56 -4.90
N LYS A 270 2.74 19.41 -5.39
CA LYS A 270 1.39 18.89 -5.10
C LYS A 270 1.39 17.84 -3.99
N ASP A 271 2.43 17.02 -3.92
CA ASP A 271 2.56 15.98 -2.91
C ASP A 271 4.02 15.94 -2.43
N PRO A 272 4.29 16.15 -1.13
CA PRO A 272 5.64 16.02 -0.60
C PRO A 272 6.22 14.60 -0.75
N ARG A 273 5.37 13.59 -0.96
CA ARG A 273 5.75 12.19 -1.22
C ARG A 273 6.05 11.92 -2.71
N ALA A 274 6.03 12.94 -3.55
CA ALA A 274 6.43 12.82 -4.95
C ALA A 274 7.96 12.65 -5.07
N PRO A 275 8.44 12.05 -6.17
CA PRO A 275 7.67 11.53 -7.31
C PRO A 275 7.09 10.12 -7.10
N GLN A 276 7.48 9.40 -6.03
CA GLN A 276 7.08 8.01 -5.80
C GLN A 276 5.58 7.84 -5.54
N ASN A 277 4.88 8.84 -5.01
CA ASN A 277 3.43 8.77 -4.93
C ASN A 277 2.79 9.11 -6.29
N LEU A 278 2.22 8.10 -6.96
CA LEU A 278 1.59 8.30 -8.26
C LEU A 278 0.37 9.21 -8.14
N LEU A 279 0.19 10.11 -9.10
CA LEU A 279 -0.94 11.06 -9.14
C LEU A 279 -2.31 10.38 -8.99
N PRO A 280 -2.61 9.23 -9.65
CA PRO A 280 -3.90 8.57 -9.50
C PRO A 280 -4.11 8.02 -8.09
N ILE A 281 -3.07 7.49 -7.46
CA ILE A 281 -3.11 6.99 -6.08
C ILE A 281 -3.37 8.15 -5.12
N GLY A 282 -2.63 9.27 -5.24
CA GLY A 282 -2.88 10.45 -4.42
C GLY A 282 -4.30 11.01 -4.55
N ALA A 283 -4.85 11.06 -5.78
CA ALA A 283 -6.23 11.48 -6.02
C ALA A 283 -7.25 10.50 -5.41
N LEU A 284 -6.99 9.19 -5.52
CA LEU A 284 -7.81 8.15 -4.91
C LEU A 284 -7.81 8.27 -3.39
N GLU A 285 -6.64 8.37 -2.77
CA GLU A 285 -6.52 8.53 -1.33
C GLU A 285 -7.31 9.74 -0.82
N ALA A 286 -7.20 10.89 -1.49
CA ALA A 286 -7.94 12.10 -1.14
C ALA A 286 -9.46 11.86 -1.21
N GLN A 287 -9.93 11.23 -2.28
CA GLN A 287 -11.34 10.92 -2.49
C GLN A 287 -11.88 9.87 -1.48
N LEU A 288 -11.06 8.88 -1.12
CA LEU A 288 -11.41 7.88 -0.11
C LEU A 288 -11.44 8.50 1.30
N ARG A 289 -10.47 9.34 1.65
CA ARG A 289 -10.45 10.08 2.93
C ARG A 289 -11.66 10.99 3.07
N HIS A 290 -12.06 11.67 1.98
CA HIS A 290 -13.29 12.45 1.96
C HIS A 290 -14.53 11.59 2.30
N ARG A 291 -14.63 10.37 1.74
CA ARG A 291 -15.72 9.44 2.04
C ARG A 291 -15.72 8.89 3.46
N LEU A 292 -14.55 8.80 4.11
CA LEU A 292 -14.50 8.47 5.54
C LEU A 292 -15.13 9.57 6.42
N GLY A 293 -15.34 10.77 5.87
CA GLY A 293 -15.89 11.92 6.57
C GLY A 293 -14.95 12.49 7.63
N PRO A 294 -15.39 13.51 8.38
CA PRO A 294 -14.58 14.16 9.40
C PRO A 294 -14.26 13.24 10.60
N ALA A 295 -13.03 13.30 11.10
CA ALA A 295 -12.55 12.43 12.18
C ALA A 295 -13.23 12.73 13.53
N ASP A 296 -13.46 14.00 13.83
CA ASP A 296 -14.16 14.50 15.02
C ASP A 296 -15.60 13.97 15.12
N ARG A 297 -16.33 13.98 14.00
CA ARG A 297 -17.70 13.44 13.93
C ARG A 297 -17.73 11.94 14.15
N ALA A 298 -16.77 11.23 13.57
CA ALA A 298 -16.67 9.79 13.76
C ALA A 298 -16.35 9.42 15.21
N ALA A 299 -15.38 10.09 15.84
CA ALA A 299 -15.07 9.90 17.25
C ALA A 299 -16.29 10.20 18.15
N ARG A 300 -17.05 11.25 17.84
CA ARG A 300 -18.31 11.55 18.55
C ARG A 300 -19.36 10.47 18.37
N ALA A 301 -19.52 9.94 17.16
CA ALA A 301 -20.46 8.85 16.87
C ALA A 301 -20.11 7.58 17.66
N VAL A 302 -18.82 7.24 17.79
CA VAL A 302 -18.38 6.13 18.64
C VAL A 302 -18.75 6.36 20.11
N ARG A 303 -18.53 7.57 20.65
CA ARG A 303 -18.93 7.89 22.03
C ARG A 303 -20.44 7.76 22.24
N LEU A 304 -21.24 8.28 21.32
CA LEU A 304 -22.71 8.16 21.38
C LEU A 304 -23.16 6.70 21.34
N SER A 305 -22.53 5.90 20.49
CA SER A 305 -22.81 4.47 20.36
C SER A 305 -22.54 3.71 21.66
N ILE A 306 -21.42 3.98 22.34
CA ILE A 306 -21.08 3.35 23.63
C ILE A 306 -22.07 3.72 24.73
N SER A 307 -22.63 4.94 24.68
CA SER A 307 -23.64 5.41 25.65
C SER A 307 -25.07 4.96 25.31
N THR A 308 -25.28 4.37 24.13
CA THR A 308 -26.61 3.92 23.68
C THR A 308 -26.73 2.41 23.94
N PRO A 309 -27.80 1.94 24.59
CA PRO A 309 -28.04 0.50 24.72
C PRO A 309 -28.14 -0.14 23.33
N VAL A 310 -27.46 -1.26 23.11
CA VAL A 310 -27.72 -2.10 21.94
C VAL A 310 -29.15 -2.64 22.14
N GLY A 311 -30.06 -2.33 21.21
CA GLY A 311 -31.43 -2.82 21.26
C GLY A 311 -31.50 -4.36 21.24
N PRO A 312 -32.63 -4.95 21.67
CA PRO A 312 -32.83 -6.40 21.64
C PRO A 312 -32.77 -6.98 20.22
#